data_AF-A0A1W9SLW7-F1
#
_entry.id   AF-A0A1W9SLW7-F1
#
_cell.length_a   1.000
_cell.length_b   1.000
_cell.length_c   1.000
_cell.angle_alpha   90.00
_cell.angle_beta   90.00
_cell.angle_gamma   90.00
#
_symmetry.space_group_name_H-M   'P 1'
#
loop_
_entity.id
_entity.type
_entity.pdbx_description
1 polymer ?
#
loop_
_entity_poly.entity_id
_entity_poly.type
_entity_poly.pdbx_seq_one_letter_code
_entity_poly.pdbx_strand_id
1 'polypeptide(L)'
;MQLRNYIDKGIIPTNVQDKDAEGAMTQKIIFPGALIIYQGEEYVLNFLKQSQAERNLNNSIQALEYEFVNKIYKAIEKKRKKIAFIDGHGELGIPETRDIMISLSEYYDVKRVIINHQLRALNDYEAIVIAKPDSTFDEKDKFVIDQFLMNGGKILWLIDAVNSNLDSLAKKNFTIALPYKDLNLNDILFKYGVRINNDLIQDLQSSVIPVNVSLNKSKPQWRAMPWLYFPLLNSENQHTITKYVNMVKSEFISSIDTVGGNPEINKKILLSSSKYSKIINTPVSISLDILKERINQKKFNKSNIPVAVLLEGKFESVFKNRIPKNILKNKDINFIEKSKKTSQIVVSDGDIIKNIVKISKNGNLQSLPLGTDRYYEHAFTKGNTEFILNAINYLCDDSGLMSVRTREITLRMLDKEKIKKEKLKWQIINVISPLIFVVVFGISLFFIKKNFYKK
;
A
#
# COMPACT_ATOMS: atom_id res chain seq x y z
N MET A 1 -39.64 -10.53 -11.43
CA MET A 1 -39.70 -9.14 -10.92
C MET A 1 -38.58 -8.83 -9.93
N GLN A 2 -38.29 -9.70 -8.95
CA GLN A 2 -37.22 -9.47 -7.94
C GLN A 2 -35.79 -9.45 -8.50
N LEU A 3 -35.46 -10.25 -9.53
CA LEU A 3 -34.10 -10.32 -10.08
C LEU A 3 -33.67 -9.06 -10.84
N ARG A 4 -34.59 -8.34 -11.48
CA ARG A 4 -34.29 -7.04 -12.12
C ARG A 4 -33.97 -5.97 -11.08
N ASN A 5 -34.69 -5.95 -9.96
CA ASN A 5 -34.46 -5.02 -8.86
C ASN A 5 -33.01 -5.10 -8.32
N TYR A 6 -32.42 -6.30 -8.24
CA TYR A 6 -31.02 -6.44 -7.82
C TYR A 6 -30.02 -5.89 -8.85
N ILE A 7 -30.30 -6.05 -10.13
CA ILE A 7 -29.48 -5.47 -11.22
C ILE A 7 -29.60 -3.94 -11.19
N ASP A 8 -30.81 -3.43 -11.02
CA ASP A 8 -31.09 -2.00 -10.94
C ASP A 8 -30.39 -1.35 -9.73
N LYS A 9 -30.26 -2.09 -8.63
CA LYS A 9 -29.48 -1.69 -7.45
C LYS A 9 -27.96 -1.85 -7.62
N GLY A 10 -27.48 -2.46 -8.70
CA GLY A 10 -26.05 -2.58 -9.03
C GLY A 10 -25.39 -3.92 -8.65
N ILE A 11 -26.17 -4.97 -8.36
CA ILE A 11 -25.66 -6.35 -8.17
C ILE A 11 -25.41 -6.99 -9.54
N ILE A 12 -24.18 -7.44 -9.78
CA ILE A 12 -23.75 -7.97 -11.09
C ILE A 12 -24.05 -9.48 -11.16
N PRO A 13 -24.86 -9.96 -12.12
CA PRO A 13 -25.09 -11.39 -12.33
C PRO A 13 -23.81 -12.09 -12.80
N THR A 14 -23.55 -13.28 -12.27
CA THR A 14 -22.41 -14.13 -12.67
C THR A 14 -22.91 -15.49 -13.13
N ASN A 15 -22.41 -15.98 -14.26
CA ASN A 15 -22.71 -17.32 -14.76
C ASN A 15 -21.69 -18.32 -14.20
N VAL A 16 -22.16 -19.33 -13.48
CA VAL A 16 -21.33 -20.42 -12.94
C VAL A 16 -21.60 -21.67 -13.76
N GLN A 17 -20.52 -22.27 -14.26
CA GLN A 17 -20.55 -23.55 -14.96
C GLN A 17 -20.20 -24.65 -13.98
N ASP A 18 -21.12 -25.57 -13.74
CA ASP A 18 -20.87 -26.76 -12.93
C ASP A 18 -20.84 -28.00 -13.83
N LYS A 19 -19.96 -28.95 -13.51
CA LYS A 19 -19.89 -30.24 -14.21
C LYS A 19 -20.46 -31.29 -13.28
N ASP A 20 -21.63 -31.82 -13.63
CA ASP A 20 -22.19 -32.96 -12.92
C ASP A 20 -21.29 -34.20 -13.07
N ALA A 21 -21.46 -35.19 -12.19
CA ALA A 21 -20.62 -36.40 -12.13
C ALA A 21 -20.59 -37.22 -13.45
N GLU A 22 -21.56 -36.99 -14.35
CA GLU A 22 -21.70 -37.63 -15.67
C GLU A 22 -21.19 -36.77 -16.83
N GLY A 23 -20.59 -35.59 -16.56
CA GLY A 23 -19.97 -34.73 -17.57
C GLY A 23 -20.90 -33.74 -18.27
N ALA A 24 -22.19 -33.72 -17.92
CA ALA A 24 -23.11 -32.68 -18.37
C ALA A 24 -22.73 -31.31 -17.76
N MET A 25 -22.64 -30.28 -18.60
CA MET A 25 -22.36 -28.92 -18.16
C MET A 25 -23.67 -28.20 -17.88
N THR A 26 -23.93 -27.87 -16.62
CA THR A 26 -25.09 -27.06 -16.23
C THR A 26 -24.65 -25.61 -16.01
N GLN A 27 -25.38 -24.66 -16.61
CA GLN A 27 -25.16 -23.22 -16.42
C GLN A 27 -26.18 -22.69 -15.42
N LYS A 28 -25.71 -22.07 -14.32
CA LYS A 28 -26.56 -21.41 -13.34
C LYS A 28 -26.16 -19.94 -13.23
N ILE A 29 -27.11 -19.04 -13.40
CA ILE A 29 -26.92 -17.61 -13.15
C ILE A 29 -27.16 -17.36 -11.67
N ILE A 30 -26.16 -16.80 -10.99
CA ILE A 30 -26.25 -16.39 -9.60
C ILE A 30 -26.04 -14.87 -9.47
N PHE A 31 -26.57 -14.29 -8.38
CA PHE A 31 -26.43 -12.87 -8.05
C PHE A 31 -25.64 -12.74 -6.74
N PRO A 32 -24.31 -12.86 -6.80
CA PRO A 32 -23.46 -12.96 -5.63
C PRO A 32 -23.20 -11.56 -5.04
N GLY A 33 -24.04 -11.11 -4.12
CA GLY A 33 -23.87 -9.81 -3.46
C GLY A 33 -24.66 -9.66 -2.16
N ALA A 34 -24.39 -8.57 -1.46
CA ALA A 34 -25.11 -8.14 -0.27
C ALA A 34 -25.56 -6.68 -0.43
N LEU A 35 -26.60 -6.34 0.32
CA LEU A 35 -27.08 -4.97 0.45
C LEU A 35 -27.02 -4.59 1.93
N ILE A 36 -26.27 -3.55 2.24
CA ILE A 36 -26.11 -3.02 3.59
C ILE A 36 -27.02 -1.81 3.71
N ILE A 37 -28.03 -1.90 4.57
CA ILE A 37 -28.95 -0.79 4.85
C ILE A 37 -28.53 -0.15 6.16
N TYR A 38 -28.23 1.14 6.14
CA TYR A 38 -27.92 1.90 7.34
C TYR A 38 -28.58 3.27 7.30
N GLN A 39 -29.42 3.56 8.29
CA GLN A 39 -30.16 4.84 8.41
C GLN A 39 -30.95 5.23 7.15
N GLY A 40 -31.44 4.25 6.39
CA GLY A 40 -32.24 4.48 5.18
C GLY A 40 -31.43 4.56 3.88
N GLU A 41 -30.10 4.57 3.94
CA GLU A 41 -29.21 4.50 2.77
C GLU A 41 -28.87 3.05 2.45
N GLU A 42 -28.88 2.70 1.16
CA GLU A 42 -28.55 1.36 0.66
C GLU A 42 -27.15 1.31 0.04
N TYR A 43 -26.28 0.47 0.58
CA TYR A 43 -24.93 0.24 0.08
C TYR A 43 -24.82 -1.14 -0.53
N VAL A 44 -24.62 -1.20 -1.85
CA VAL A 44 -24.53 -2.48 -2.58
C VAL A 44 -23.09 -2.99 -2.65
N LEU A 45 -22.93 -4.29 -2.38
CA LEU A 45 -21.67 -5.01 -2.32
C LEU A 45 -21.74 -6.25 -3.22
N ASN A 46 -20.79 -6.37 -4.16
CA ASN A 46 -20.68 -7.51 -5.08
C ASN A 46 -19.58 -8.46 -4.59
N PHE A 47 -19.92 -9.74 -4.36
CA PHE A 47 -18.99 -10.73 -3.82
C PHE A 47 -17.99 -11.23 -4.87
N LEU A 48 -18.37 -11.22 -6.15
CA LEU A 48 -17.55 -11.70 -7.25
C LEU A 48 -17.22 -10.53 -8.18
N LYS A 49 -15.95 -10.09 -8.16
CA LYS A 49 -15.35 -9.29 -9.25
C LYS A 49 -14.57 -10.24 -10.17
N GLN A 50 -14.63 -9.99 -11.47
CA GLN A 50 -14.48 -10.97 -12.56
C GLN A 50 -13.19 -11.81 -12.60
N SER A 51 -13.42 -13.11 -12.92
CA SER A 51 -12.57 -14.19 -13.45
C SER A 51 -11.18 -14.46 -12.85
N GLN A 52 -11.13 -15.33 -11.84
CA GLN A 52 -10.36 -16.58 -11.90
C GLN A 52 -10.90 -17.54 -10.83
N ALA A 53 -11.87 -18.36 -11.26
CA ALA A 53 -12.41 -19.43 -10.45
C ALA A 53 -11.29 -20.42 -10.11
N GLU A 54 -11.28 -20.87 -8.85
CA GLU A 54 -10.48 -21.94 -8.25
C GLU A 54 -9.08 -21.62 -7.73
N ARG A 55 -8.20 -20.84 -8.39
CA ARG A 55 -6.81 -20.70 -7.88
C ARG A 55 -6.58 -19.59 -6.84
N ASN A 56 -7.53 -18.66 -6.68
CA ASN A 56 -7.34 -17.48 -5.84
C ASN A 56 -8.48 -17.26 -4.81
N LEU A 57 -9.09 -18.33 -4.27
CA LEU A 57 -10.16 -18.23 -3.26
C LEU A 57 -9.76 -17.38 -2.03
N ASN A 58 -8.50 -17.47 -1.58
CA ASN A 58 -8.01 -16.64 -0.47
C ASN A 58 -8.00 -15.14 -0.82
N ASN A 59 -7.57 -14.78 -2.02
CA ASN A 59 -7.57 -13.39 -2.48
C ASN A 59 -9.02 -12.88 -2.67
N SER A 60 -9.94 -13.74 -3.11
CA SER A 60 -11.36 -13.40 -3.21
C SER A 60 -12.00 -13.12 -1.85
N ILE A 61 -11.66 -13.88 -0.81
CA ILE A 61 -12.15 -13.62 0.56
C ILE A 61 -11.57 -12.33 1.12
N GLN A 62 -10.29 -12.06 0.91
CA GLN A 62 -9.66 -10.82 1.36
C GLN A 62 -10.25 -9.59 0.66
N ALA A 63 -10.51 -9.70 -0.65
CA ALA A 63 -11.22 -8.68 -1.40
C ALA A 63 -12.64 -8.48 -0.87
N LEU A 64 -13.33 -9.56 -0.50
CA LEU A 64 -14.66 -9.50 0.09
C LEU A 64 -14.66 -8.77 1.45
N GLU A 65 -13.74 -9.10 2.34
CA GLU A 65 -13.59 -8.45 3.64
C GLU A 65 -13.30 -6.95 3.48
N TYR A 66 -12.40 -6.60 2.55
CA TYR A 66 -12.14 -5.20 2.20
C TYR A 66 -13.40 -4.48 1.73
N GLU A 67 -14.17 -5.09 0.83
CA GLU A 67 -15.41 -4.48 0.34
C GLU A 67 -16.45 -4.30 1.47
N PHE A 68 -16.56 -5.26 2.39
CA PHE A 68 -17.44 -5.13 3.55
C PHE A 68 -17.04 -3.98 4.46
N VAL A 69 -15.77 -3.94 4.88
CA VAL A 69 -15.25 -2.88 5.75
C VAL A 69 -15.40 -1.52 5.08
N ASN A 70 -15.10 -1.42 3.79
CA ASN A 70 -15.28 -0.20 3.01
C ASN A 70 -16.73 0.28 3.01
N LYS A 71 -17.69 -0.59 2.72
CA LYS A 71 -19.11 -0.22 2.67
C LYS A 71 -19.64 0.14 4.06
N ILE A 72 -19.23 -0.57 5.10
CA ILE A 72 -19.57 -0.24 6.49
C ILE A 72 -18.97 1.10 6.90
N TYR A 73 -17.71 1.35 6.57
CA TYR A 73 -17.04 2.63 6.83
C TYR A 73 -17.77 3.79 6.16
N LYS A 74 -18.09 3.65 4.86
CA LYS A 74 -18.88 4.64 4.11
C LYS A 74 -20.28 4.85 4.69
N ALA A 75 -20.88 3.82 5.29
CA ALA A 75 -22.19 3.91 5.93
C ALA A 75 -22.15 4.61 7.30
N ILE A 76 -21.10 4.39 8.10
CA ILE A 76 -20.97 4.94 9.45
C ILE A 76 -20.50 6.40 9.41
N GLU A 77 -19.57 6.75 8.53
CA GLU A 77 -18.92 8.05 8.52
C GLU A 77 -19.79 9.14 7.87
N LYS A 78 -20.55 9.87 8.69
CA LYS A 78 -21.50 10.89 8.22
C LYS A 78 -20.87 12.13 7.58
N LYS A 79 -19.62 12.46 7.94
CA LYS A 79 -18.89 13.61 7.40
C LYS A 79 -17.54 13.15 6.89
N ARG A 80 -17.32 13.30 5.58
CA ARG A 80 -16.03 12.99 4.97
C ARG A 80 -14.95 13.87 5.59
N LYS A 81 -13.94 13.24 6.17
CA LYS A 81 -12.75 13.94 6.68
C LYS A 81 -12.04 14.61 5.51
N LYS A 82 -11.44 15.78 5.77
CA LYS A 82 -10.73 16.57 4.75
C LYS A 82 -9.25 16.20 4.74
N ILE A 83 -8.69 16.02 3.55
CA ILE A 83 -7.26 15.77 3.34
C ILE A 83 -6.68 16.87 2.47
N ALA A 84 -5.57 17.46 2.90
CA ALA A 84 -4.88 18.49 2.13
C ALA A 84 -3.67 17.89 1.38
N PHE A 85 -3.58 18.12 0.08
CA PHE A 85 -2.32 18.04 -0.65
C PHE A 85 -1.67 19.42 -0.59
N ILE A 86 -0.47 19.48 -0.01
CA ILE A 86 0.25 20.75 0.15
C ILE A 86 0.85 21.17 -1.18
N ASP A 87 0.71 22.46 -1.48
CA ASP A 87 1.32 23.17 -2.60
C ASP A 87 2.09 24.40 -2.09
N GLY A 88 3.03 24.89 -2.89
CA GLY A 88 3.78 26.13 -2.62
C GLY A 88 5.29 25.96 -2.52
N HIS A 89 5.77 24.71 -2.46
CA HIS A 89 7.18 24.34 -2.38
C HIS A 89 7.59 23.40 -3.52
N GLY A 90 6.89 23.50 -4.65
CA GLY A 90 7.11 22.71 -5.86
C GLY A 90 6.78 21.23 -5.71
N GLU A 91 5.78 20.92 -4.89
CA GLU A 91 5.16 19.62 -4.82
C GLU A 91 4.57 19.20 -6.19
N LEU A 92 4.34 17.90 -6.36
CA LEU A 92 3.71 17.36 -7.57
C LEU A 92 2.38 18.05 -7.88
N GLY A 93 2.17 18.38 -9.14
CA GLY A 93 0.95 19.03 -9.62
C GLY A 93 -0.25 18.10 -9.75
N ILE A 94 -1.38 18.69 -10.15
CA ILE A 94 -2.64 17.95 -10.36
C ILE A 94 -2.47 16.80 -11.37
N PRO A 95 -1.82 16.99 -12.54
CA PRO A 95 -1.64 15.90 -13.50
C PRO A 95 -0.93 14.68 -12.92
N GLU A 96 0.07 14.90 -12.07
CA GLU A 96 0.95 13.89 -11.48
C GLU A 96 0.36 13.17 -10.28
N THR A 97 -0.64 13.74 -9.60
CA THR A 97 -1.31 13.12 -8.45
C THR A 97 -2.78 12.80 -8.70
N ARG A 98 -3.26 12.94 -9.94
CA ARG A 98 -4.69 12.82 -10.27
C ARG A 98 -5.27 11.48 -9.85
N ASP A 99 -4.59 10.38 -10.16
CA ASP A 99 -5.12 9.03 -9.90
C ASP A 99 -5.31 8.76 -8.41
N ILE A 100 -4.32 9.12 -7.59
CA ILE A 100 -4.40 8.93 -6.15
C ILE A 100 -5.42 9.88 -5.51
N MET A 101 -5.53 11.12 -5.99
CA MET A 101 -6.53 12.07 -5.50
C MET A 101 -7.95 11.58 -5.81
N ILE A 102 -8.20 11.02 -7.01
CA ILE A 102 -9.49 10.41 -7.36
C ILE A 102 -9.78 9.23 -6.43
N SER A 103 -8.79 8.35 -6.24
CA SER A 103 -8.93 7.17 -5.38
C SER A 103 -9.24 7.55 -3.92
N LEU A 104 -8.59 8.59 -3.39
CA LEU A 104 -8.86 9.10 -2.04
C LEU A 104 -10.20 9.83 -1.93
N SER A 105 -10.66 10.48 -3.00
CA SER A 105 -11.94 11.22 -3.02
C SER A 105 -13.16 10.33 -2.85
N GLU A 106 -13.01 9.01 -3.03
CA GLU A 106 -14.04 8.05 -2.69
C GLU A 106 -14.35 7.98 -1.18
N TYR A 107 -13.39 8.36 -0.33
CA TYR A 107 -13.45 8.22 1.13
C TYR A 107 -13.38 9.59 1.84
N TYR A 108 -12.69 10.56 1.24
CA TYR A 108 -12.34 11.84 1.85
C TYR A 108 -12.75 13.03 0.97
N ASP A 109 -12.82 14.22 1.56
CA ASP A 109 -12.84 15.49 0.84
C ASP A 109 -11.38 15.93 0.59
N VAL A 110 -10.86 15.62 -0.60
CA VAL A 110 -9.45 15.87 -0.95
C VAL A 110 -9.32 17.23 -1.63
N LYS A 111 -8.49 18.10 -1.05
CA LYS A 111 -8.23 19.45 -1.58
C LYS A 111 -6.74 19.73 -1.66
N ARG A 112 -6.37 20.66 -2.54
CA ARG A 112 -5.03 21.25 -2.57
C ARG A 112 -5.01 22.55 -1.79
N VAL A 113 -3.94 22.79 -1.05
CA VAL A 113 -3.81 23.94 -0.16
C VAL A 113 -2.40 24.51 -0.25
N ILE A 114 -2.32 25.82 -0.47
CA ILE A 114 -1.08 26.58 -0.34
C ILE A 114 -1.05 27.18 1.06
N ILE A 115 0.00 26.90 1.84
CA ILE A 115 0.12 27.38 3.23
C ILE A 115 0.32 28.89 3.24
N ASN A 116 1.27 29.42 2.46
CA ASN A 116 1.54 30.85 2.26
C ASN A 116 1.54 31.63 3.60
N HIS A 117 2.20 31.07 4.61
CA HIS A 117 2.37 31.63 5.95
C HIS A 117 1.08 31.82 6.76
N GLN A 118 -0.04 31.22 6.33
CA GLN A 118 -1.32 31.35 7.01
C GLN A 118 -1.43 30.34 8.14
N LEU A 119 -1.43 30.84 9.39
CA LEU A 119 -1.48 30.02 10.61
C LEU A 119 -2.64 29.02 10.67
N ARG A 120 -3.78 29.35 10.03
CA ARG A 120 -5.00 28.55 10.06
C ARG A 120 -5.24 27.78 8.77
N ALA A 121 -4.30 27.76 7.83
CA ALA A 121 -4.45 27.10 6.53
C ALA A 121 -4.84 25.63 6.66
N LEU A 122 -4.36 24.95 7.71
CA LEU A 122 -4.50 23.51 7.89
C LEU A 122 -5.54 23.09 8.95
N ASN A 123 -6.21 24.04 9.61
CA ASN A 123 -7.08 23.76 10.78
C ASN A 123 -8.29 22.86 10.47
N ASP A 124 -8.73 22.87 9.22
CA ASP A 124 -9.92 22.15 8.75
C ASP A 124 -9.62 20.71 8.31
N TYR A 125 -8.34 20.32 8.28
CA TYR A 125 -7.88 19.06 7.69
C TYR A 125 -7.48 18.06 8.77
N GLU A 126 -7.76 16.78 8.51
CA GLU A 126 -7.33 15.69 9.39
C GLU A 126 -5.88 15.28 9.09
N ALA A 127 -5.57 15.21 7.80
CA ALA A 127 -4.27 14.79 7.30
C ALA A 127 -3.79 15.71 6.17
N ILE A 128 -2.48 15.84 6.07
CA ILE A 128 -1.81 16.50 4.95
C ILE A 128 -0.85 15.54 4.23
N VAL A 129 -0.70 15.75 2.93
CA VAL A 129 0.22 15.02 2.06
C VAL A 129 1.19 16.03 1.46
N ILE A 130 2.48 15.81 1.72
CA ILE A 130 3.57 16.61 1.15
C ILE A 130 4.26 15.71 0.12
N ALA A 131 3.96 15.97 -1.15
CA ALA A 131 4.27 15.07 -2.26
C ALA A 131 5.42 15.60 -3.12
N LYS A 132 6.63 15.09 -2.88
CA LYS A 132 7.86 15.39 -3.63
C LYS A 132 8.10 16.91 -3.79
N PRO A 133 8.22 17.68 -2.69
CA PRO A 133 8.57 19.09 -2.80
C PRO A 133 9.95 19.26 -3.44
N ASP A 134 10.12 20.29 -4.26
CA ASP A 134 11.38 20.61 -4.94
C ASP A 134 12.08 21.88 -4.42
N SER A 135 11.40 22.61 -3.54
CA SER A 135 11.82 23.92 -3.05
C SER A 135 11.89 23.98 -1.53
N THR A 136 12.72 24.90 -1.03
CA THR A 136 12.98 25.06 0.41
C THR A 136 11.75 25.61 1.15
N PHE A 137 11.40 24.99 2.28
CA PHE A 137 10.36 25.47 3.19
C PHE A 137 10.90 26.63 4.02
N ASP A 138 10.16 27.73 4.08
CA ASP A 138 10.50 28.82 4.96
C ASP A 138 10.09 28.53 6.42
N GLU A 139 10.61 29.29 7.38
CA GLU A 139 10.33 29.02 8.80
C GLU A 139 8.85 29.19 9.16
N LYS A 140 8.10 30.02 8.42
CA LYS A 140 6.68 30.26 8.69
C LYS A 140 5.82 29.08 8.25
N ASP A 141 6.05 28.55 7.05
CA ASP A 141 5.32 27.38 6.56
C ASP A 141 5.71 26.13 7.34
N LYS A 142 7.00 25.98 7.68
CA LYS A 142 7.47 24.95 8.60
C LYS A 142 6.79 25.05 9.97
N PHE A 143 6.58 26.27 10.49
CA PHE A 143 5.84 26.49 11.73
C PHE A 143 4.38 26.05 11.63
N VAL A 144 3.69 26.35 10.51
CA VAL A 144 2.31 25.91 10.31
C VAL A 144 2.23 24.37 10.28
N ILE A 145 3.15 23.69 9.61
CA ILE A 145 3.19 22.22 9.56
C ILE A 145 3.50 21.61 10.93
N ASP A 146 4.47 22.17 11.67
CA ASP A 146 4.78 21.73 13.03
C ASP A 146 3.54 21.87 13.94
N GLN A 147 2.90 23.04 13.94
CA GLN A 147 1.72 23.28 14.77
C GLN A 147 0.50 22.47 14.35
N PHE A 148 0.37 22.13 13.07
CA PHE A 148 -0.63 21.18 12.59
C PHE A 148 -0.44 19.80 13.24
N LEU A 149 0.79 19.26 13.23
CA LEU A 149 1.12 18.01 13.92
C LEU A 149 0.88 18.13 15.44
N MET A 150 1.29 19.25 16.05
CA MET A 150 1.11 19.48 17.49
C MET A 150 -0.38 19.45 17.90
N ASN A 151 -1.26 19.98 17.04
CA ASN A 151 -2.70 19.97 17.26
C ASN A 151 -3.36 18.60 17.12
N GLY A 152 -2.62 17.59 16.67
CA GLY A 152 -3.08 16.22 16.45
C GLY A 152 -3.27 15.85 14.98
N GLY A 153 -2.95 16.76 14.05
CA GLY A 153 -2.98 16.50 12.61
C GLY A 153 -2.01 15.39 12.22
N LYS A 154 -2.27 14.78 11.06
CA LYS A 154 -1.53 13.61 10.53
C LYS A 154 -0.76 13.97 9.27
N ILE A 155 0.45 13.47 9.10
CA ILE A 155 1.27 13.85 7.95
C ILE A 155 1.77 12.63 7.18
N LEU A 156 1.59 12.64 5.86
CA LEU A 156 2.28 11.75 4.94
C LEU A 156 3.35 12.56 4.18
N TRP A 157 4.61 12.26 4.45
CA TRP A 157 5.77 12.84 3.78
C TRP A 157 6.27 11.90 2.70
N LEU A 158 6.39 12.40 1.48
CA LEU A 158 7.03 11.71 0.36
C LEU A 158 8.13 12.64 -0.17
N ILE A 159 9.38 12.38 0.21
CA ILE A 159 10.50 13.32 0.03
C ILE A 159 11.65 12.61 -0.67
N ASP A 160 12.19 13.23 -1.71
CA ASP A 160 13.43 12.80 -2.34
C ASP A 160 14.63 13.46 -1.67
N ALA A 161 15.64 12.67 -1.32
CA ALA A 161 16.92 13.20 -0.85
C ALA A 161 17.97 13.32 -1.96
N VAL A 162 17.70 12.76 -3.15
CA VAL A 162 18.63 12.76 -4.28
C VAL A 162 17.91 13.21 -5.56
N ASN A 163 18.50 14.15 -6.28
CA ASN A 163 18.01 14.57 -7.58
C ASN A 163 18.65 13.71 -8.68
N SER A 164 17.83 12.90 -9.33
CA SER A 164 18.22 12.10 -10.50
C SER A 164 17.06 12.02 -11.49
N ASN A 165 17.33 12.33 -12.76
CA ASN A 165 16.31 12.38 -13.81
C ASN A 165 16.57 11.33 -14.89
N LEU A 166 15.61 10.43 -15.11
CA LEU A 166 15.64 9.42 -16.17
C LEU A 166 15.73 10.02 -17.57
N ASP A 167 15.14 11.19 -17.80
CA ASP A 167 15.16 11.80 -19.13
C ASP A 167 16.59 12.21 -19.53
N SER A 168 17.45 12.52 -18.55
CA SER A 168 18.88 12.74 -18.80
C SER A 168 19.58 11.42 -19.14
N LEU A 169 19.27 10.34 -18.42
CA LEU A 169 19.78 9.00 -18.68
C LEU A 169 19.39 8.51 -20.09
N ALA A 170 18.15 8.73 -20.51
CA ALA A 170 17.63 8.33 -21.82
C ALA A 170 18.27 9.11 -22.99
N LYS A 171 18.63 10.38 -22.77
CA LYS A 171 19.23 11.25 -23.81
C LYS A 171 20.75 11.13 -23.90
N LYS A 172 21.44 10.94 -22.77
CA LYS A 172 22.92 11.03 -22.69
C LYS A 172 23.59 9.72 -22.27
N ASN A 173 22.85 8.64 -22.04
CA ASN A 173 23.31 7.37 -21.48
C ASN A 173 23.92 7.43 -20.07
N PHE A 174 24.04 8.62 -19.47
CA PHE A 174 24.44 8.81 -18.08
C PHE A 174 23.75 10.02 -17.45
N THR A 175 23.68 10.04 -16.12
CA THR A 175 23.25 11.18 -15.30
C THR A 175 24.09 11.25 -14.03
N ILE A 176 24.26 12.44 -13.46
CA ILE A 176 24.88 12.60 -12.14
C ILE A 176 23.75 12.73 -11.12
N ALA A 177 23.74 11.85 -10.15
CA ALA A 177 22.86 11.93 -8.99
C ALA A 177 23.55 12.78 -7.92
N LEU A 178 22.89 13.88 -7.54
CA LEU A 178 23.37 14.82 -6.53
C LEU A 178 22.40 14.83 -5.35
N PRO A 179 22.85 15.10 -4.11
CA PRO A 179 21.95 15.44 -3.03
C PRO A 179 20.96 16.50 -3.49
N TYR A 180 19.69 16.35 -3.11
CA TYR A 180 18.67 17.34 -3.39
C TYR A 180 19.02 18.67 -2.71
N LYS A 181 18.48 19.78 -3.21
CA LYS A 181 18.59 21.08 -2.55
C LYS A 181 18.02 20.97 -1.12
N ASP A 182 18.63 21.65 -0.16
CA ASP A 182 18.14 21.63 1.21
C ASP A 182 16.69 22.15 1.28
N LEU A 183 15.77 21.25 1.61
CA LEU A 183 14.35 21.55 1.75
C LEU A 183 14.05 22.26 3.08
N ASN A 184 15.03 22.39 3.99
CA ASN A 184 14.85 22.87 5.36
C ASN A 184 13.86 22.02 6.17
N LEU A 185 13.78 20.71 5.85
CA LEU A 185 12.95 19.72 6.56
C LEU A 185 13.77 18.74 7.42
N ASN A 186 15.10 18.77 7.32
CA ASN A 186 15.97 17.83 8.02
C ASN A 186 15.86 17.95 9.55
N ASP A 187 15.72 19.17 10.07
CA ASP A 187 15.63 19.41 11.52
C ASP A 187 14.30 18.92 12.11
N ILE A 188 13.18 19.19 11.43
CA ILE A 188 11.84 18.76 11.84
C ILE A 188 11.72 17.22 11.78
N LEU A 189 12.18 16.59 10.70
CA LEU A 189 12.16 15.12 10.57
C LEU A 189 13.07 14.46 11.61
N PHE A 190 14.28 14.99 11.83
CA PHE A 190 15.20 14.48 12.84
C PHE A 190 14.61 14.58 14.24
N LYS A 191 13.99 15.72 14.58
CA LYS A 191 13.32 15.94 15.86
C LYS A 191 12.19 14.95 16.08
N TYR A 192 11.46 14.60 15.02
CA TYR A 192 10.33 13.68 15.07
C TYR A 192 10.74 12.20 14.99
N GLY A 193 11.98 11.92 14.61
CA GLY A 193 12.63 10.64 14.85
C GLY A 193 13.06 9.86 13.61
N VAL A 194 13.22 10.53 12.47
CA VAL A 194 13.79 9.92 11.25
C VAL A 194 14.80 10.84 10.57
N ARG A 195 15.74 10.25 9.84
CA ARG A 195 16.67 10.95 8.96
C ARG A 195 16.63 10.28 7.59
N ILE A 196 16.37 11.05 6.55
CA ILE A 196 16.53 10.60 5.17
C ILE A 196 17.99 10.86 4.77
N ASN A 197 18.68 9.83 4.27
CA ASN A 197 20.08 9.92 3.91
C ASN A 197 20.25 10.38 2.46
N ASN A 198 21.35 11.06 2.15
CA ASN A 198 21.68 11.49 0.78
C ASN A 198 22.39 10.36 0.01
N ASP A 199 21.75 9.21 -0.05
CA ASP A 199 22.24 8.01 -0.73
C ASP A 199 21.19 7.45 -1.69
N LEU A 200 21.60 6.46 -2.47
CA LEU A 200 20.74 5.69 -3.37
C LEU A 200 20.83 4.22 -3.02
N ILE A 201 19.69 3.54 -3.08
CA ILE A 201 19.61 2.10 -2.91
C ILE A 201 19.64 1.43 -4.28
N GLN A 202 20.59 0.50 -4.45
CA GLN A 202 20.58 -0.47 -5.53
C GLN A 202 20.05 -1.80 -5.00
N ASP A 203 19.12 -2.41 -5.74
CA ASP A 203 18.50 -3.68 -5.36
C ASP A 203 18.46 -4.64 -6.56
N LEU A 204 18.79 -5.91 -6.30
CA LEU A 204 18.64 -6.98 -7.29
C LEU A 204 17.16 -7.26 -7.59
N GLN A 205 16.27 -7.01 -6.64
CA GLN A 205 14.83 -7.04 -6.86
C GLN A 205 14.36 -5.65 -7.32
N SER A 206 14.41 -5.43 -8.62
CA SER A 206 14.11 -4.13 -9.24
C SER A 206 13.16 -4.24 -10.43
N SER A 207 12.53 -3.10 -10.73
CA SER A 207 11.75 -2.90 -11.94
C SER A 207 12.66 -2.87 -13.18
N VAL A 208 12.06 -2.90 -14.36
CA VAL A 208 12.78 -2.91 -15.64
C VAL A 208 12.67 -1.58 -16.35
N ILE A 209 13.69 -1.26 -17.16
CA ILE A 209 13.63 -0.16 -18.13
C ILE A 209 13.91 -0.70 -19.54
N PRO A 210 13.36 -0.07 -20.60
CA PRO A 210 13.70 -0.43 -21.96
C PRO A 210 15.06 0.14 -22.33
N VAL A 211 15.91 -0.70 -22.90
CA VAL A 211 17.22 -0.30 -23.40
C VAL A 211 17.35 -0.71 -24.85
N ASN A 212 17.90 0.19 -25.66
CA ASN A 212 18.20 -0.10 -27.05
C ASN A 212 19.49 -0.94 -27.12
N VAL A 213 19.37 -2.19 -27.55
CA VAL A 213 20.50 -3.13 -27.70
C VAL A 213 20.94 -3.32 -29.15
N SER A 214 20.41 -2.51 -30.06
CA SER A 214 20.81 -2.56 -31.48
C SER A 214 22.26 -2.09 -31.67
N LEU A 215 22.98 -2.73 -32.58
CA LEU A 215 24.31 -2.30 -33.02
C LEU A 215 24.16 -1.01 -33.84
N ASN A 216 25.17 -0.12 -33.77
CA ASN A 216 25.16 1.18 -34.45
C ASN A 216 24.68 1.05 -35.92
N LYS A 217 23.71 1.90 -36.30
CA LYS A 217 23.04 1.98 -37.63
C LYS A 217 22.02 0.87 -37.97
N SER A 218 21.69 -0.04 -37.05
CA SER A 218 20.57 -0.98 -37.23
C SER A 218 19.25 -0.45 -36.63
N LYS A 219 18.11 -1.05 -36.99
CA LYS A 219 16.80 -0.67 -36.43
C LYS A 219 16.84 -0.83 -34.89
N PRO A 220 16.34 0.15 -34.11
CA PRO A 220 16.30 0.05 -32.65
C PRO A 220 15.62 -1.25 -32.19
N GLN A 221 16.30 -2.00 -31.33
CA GLN A 221 15.74 -3.18 -30.68
C GLN A 221 15.67 -2.90 -29.19
N TRP A 222 14.45 -2.68 -28.69
CA TRP A 222 14.20 -2.41 -27.28
C TRP A 222 14.04 -3.72 -26.51
N ARG A 223 14.75 -3.85 -25.39
CA ARG A 223 14.57 -4.95 -24.43
C ARG A 223 14.39 -4.42 -23.03
N ALA A 224 13.51 -5.05 -22.25
CA ALA A 224 13.42 -4.82 -20.81
C ALA A 224 14.71 -5.33 -20.14
N MET A 225 15.37 -4.48 -19.38
CA MET A 225 16.50 -4.86 -18.54
C MET A 225 16.26 -4.40 -17.09
N PRO A 226 16.56 -5.22 -16.08
CA PRO A 226 16.44 -4.83 -14.67
C PRO A 226 17.27 -3.59 -14.36
N TRP A 227 16.63 -2.58 -13.77
CA TRP A 227 17.28 -1.33 -13.40
C TRP A 227 17.42 -1.23 -11.90
N LEU A 228 18.63 -1.50 -11.40
CA LEU A 228 18.91 -1.66 -9.97
C LEU A 228 18.52 -0.46 -9.10
N TYR A 229 18.43 0.74 -9.69
CA TYR A 229 18.02 1.97 -9.00
C TYR A 229 16.50 2.11 -8.86
N PHE A 230 15.70 1.18 -9.39
CA PHE A 230 14.25 1.09 -9.20
C PHE A 230 13.86 -0.13 -8.34
N PRO A 231 14.22 -0.17 -7.05
CA PRO A 231 13.81 -1.27 -6.17
C PRO A 231 12.30 -1.48 -6.17
N LEU A 232 11.91 -2.75 -6.15
CA LEU A 232 10.56 -3.18 -5.82
C LEU A 232 10.52 -3.49 -4.32
N LEU A 233 9.91 -2.58 -3.58
CA LEU A 233 9.89 -2.57 -2.13
C LEU A 233 8.82 -3.50 -1.58
N ASN A 234 9.09 -4.08 -0.42
CA ASN A 234 8.14 -4.89 0.32
C ASN A 234 8.23 -4.58 1.82
N SER A 235 7.37 -5.24 2.60
CA SER A 235 7.39 -5.16 4.06
C SER A 235 7.72 -6.54 4.61
N GLU A 236 8.72 -6.64 5.49
CA GLU A 236 8.90 -7.84 6.31
C GLU A 236 7.90 -7.90 7.48
N ASN A 237 7.35 -6.73 7.85
CA ASN A 237 6.41 -6.61 8.95
C ASN A 237 4.97 -6.78 8.43
N GLN A 238 4.15 -7.58 9.11
CA GLN A 238 2.73 -7.72 8.77
C GLN A 238 1.88 -6.53 9.28
N HIS A 239 2.39 -5.31 9.13
CA HIS A 239 1.67 -4.11 9.55
C HIS A 239 0.40 -3.91 8.73
N THR A 240 -0.69 -3.45 9.33
CA THR A 240 -2.00 -3.27 8.66
C THR A 240 -1.92 -2.43 7.39
N ILE A 241 -1.00 -1.46 7.33
CA ILE A 241 -0.76 -0.61 6.14
C ILE A 241 -0.23 -1.42 4.95
N THR A 242 0.71 -2.34 5.21
CA THR A 242 1.46 -3.06 4.18
C THR A 242 0.99 -4.50 3.98
N LYS A 243 0.11 -4.99 4.86
CA LYS A 243 -0.51 -6.31 4.74
C LYS A 243 -1.32 -6.38 3.45
N TYR A 244 -0.99 -7.38 2.61
CA TYR A 244 -1.62 -7.60 1.30
C TYR A 244 -1.39 -6.48 0.27
N VAL A 245 -0.40 -5.61 0.49
CA VAL A 245 0.04 -4.65 -0.52
C VAL A 245 1.00 -5.36 -1.47
N ASN A 246 0.77 -5.22 -2.77
CA ASN A 246 1.72 -5.70 -3.78
C ASN A 246 3.07 -4.97 -3.65
N MET A 247 4.12 -5.47 -4.29
CA MET A 247 5.41 -4.77 -4.28
C MET A 247 5.24 -3.32 -4.74
N VAL A 248 5.82 -2.39 -3.96
CA VAL A 248 5.74 -0.95 -4.22
C VAL A 248 6.94 -0.56 -5.07
N LYS A 249 6.70 0.02 -6.25
CA LYS A 249 7.76 0.47 -7.14
C LYS A 249 8.27 1.83 -6.66
N SER A 250 9.58 1.95 -6.58
CA SER A 250 10.31 3.18 -6.26
C SER A 250 11.24 3.59 -7.40
N GLU A 251 11.63 4.86 -7.44
CA GLU A 251 12.57 5.42 -8.41
C GLU A 251 13.67 6.20 -7.69
N PHE A 252 14.91 5.72 -7.76
CA PHE A 252 16.08 6.38 -7.13
C PHE A 252 15.90 6.66 -5.62
N ILE A 253 15.35 5.67 -4.90
CA ILE A 253 15.05 5.80 -3.48
C ILE A 253 16.29 5.86 -2.59
N SER A 254 16.19 6.67 -1.53
CA SER A 254 17.20 6.84 -0.48
C SER A 254 16.89 5.98 0.75
N SER A 255 17.88 5.79 1.63
CA SER A 255 17.68 5.09 2.90
C SER A 255 17.13 6.01 4.00
N ILE A 256 16.37 5.44 4.93
CA ILE A 256 15.90 6.12 6.15
C ILE A 256 16.51 5.47 7.38
N ASP A 257 17.10 6.31 8.25
CA ASP A 257 17.47 5.92 9.61
C ASP A 257 16.41 6.35 10.61
N THR A 258 16.12 5.49 11.59
CA THR A 258 15.34 5.89 12.76
C THR A 258 16.27 6.54 13.78
N VAL A 259 15.99 7.78 14.17
CA VAL A 259 16.83 8.63 15.03
C VAL A 259 16.00 9.27 16.13
N GLY A 260 16.61 10.02 17.05
CA GLY A 260 15.88 10.71 18.12
C GLY A 260 15.57 9.81 19.32
N GLY A 261 15.81 10.37 20.51
CA GLY A 261 15.72 9.67 21.79
C GLY A 261 14.40 9.86 22.54
N ASN A 262 13.33 10.32 21.89
CA ASN A 262 12.03 10.47 22.54
C ASN A 262 11.37 9.07 22.71
N PRO A 263 11.24 8.54 23.95
CA PRO A 263 10.67 7.22 24.18
C PRO A 263 9.15 7.17 23.95
N GLU A 264 8.47 8.32 23.84
CA GLU A 264 7.03 8.38 23.57
C GLU A 264 6.67 8.19 22.10
N ILE A 265 7.66 8.08 21.20
CA ILE A 265 7.45 7.87 19.76
C ILE A 265 7.81 6.43 19.40
N ASN A 266 6.78 5.66 19.05
CA ASN A 266 6.95 4.34 18.47
C ASN A 266 7.28 4.47 16.98
N LYS A 267 8.30 3.73 16.52
CA LYS A 267 8.81 3.79 15.15
C LYS A 267 8.70 2.41 14.53
N LYS A 268 7.94 2.30 13.43
CA LYS A 268 7.74 1.03 12.72
C LYS A 268 8.18 1.18 11.27
N ILE A 269 9.02 0.27 10.80
CA ILE A 269 9.42 0.22 9.38
C ILE A 269 8.25 -0.37 8.59
N LEU A 270 7.76 0.38 7.61
CA LEU A 270 6.68 -0.02 6.72
C LEU A 270 7.23 -0.68 5.45
N LEU A 271 8.15 -0.02 4.75
CA LEU A 271 8.74 -0.54 3.51
C LEU A 271 10.26 -0.61 3.67
N SER A 272 10.83 -1.64 3.06
CA SER A 272 12.26 -1.86 2.96
C SER A 272 12.64 -2.41 1.60
N SER A 273 13.93 -2.28 1.27
CA SER A 273 14.54 -2.99 0.15
C SER A 273 14.58 -4.51 0.40
N SER A 274 15.01 -5.28 -0.59
CA SER A 274 15.17 -6.73 -0.47
C SER A 274 16.39 -7.12 0.37
N LYS A 275 16.59 -8.43 0.54
CA LYS A 275 17.77 -9.00 1.20
C LYS A 275 19.08 -8.82 0.43
N TYR A 276 18.99 -8.42 -0.84
CA TYR A 276 20.13 -8.27 -1.75
C TYR A 276 20.24 -6.84 -2.24
N SER A 277 20.58 -5.96 -1.32
CA SER A 277 20.65 -4.53 -1.55
C SER A 277 22.05 -3.95 -1.32
N LYS A 278 22.28 -2.76 -1.84
CA LYS A 278 23.52 -2.01 -1.71
C LYS A 278 23.22 -0.52 -1.62
N ILE A 279 23.94 0.19 -0.74
CA ILE A 279 23.87 1.65 -0.61
C ILE A 279 24.97 2.29 -1.45
N ILE A 280 24.65 3.38 -2.14
CA ILE A 280 25.58 4.21 -2.88
C ILE A 280 25.44 5.66 -2.41
N ASN A 281 26.51 6.22 -1.86
CA ASN A 281 26.52 7.63 -1.44
C ASN A 281 26.59 8.56 -2.66
N THR A 282 25.93 9.71 -2.54
CA THR A 282 26.03 10.79 -3.53
C THR A 282 27.15 11.78 -3.18
N PRO A 283 27.70 12.53 -4.15
CA PRO A 283 27.38 12.52 -5.59
C PRO A 283 27.88 11.25 -6.29
N VAL A 284 27.10 10.74 -7.26
CA VAL A 284 27.48 9.54 -8.04
C VAL A 284 27.05 9.64 -9.50
N SER A 285 27.88 9.12 -10.41
CA SER A 285 27.53 8.97 -11.83
C SER A 285 26.75 7.67 -12.04
N ILE A 286 25.58 7.77 -12.66
CA ILE A 286 24.70 6.67 -13.03
C ILE A 286 24.73 6.54 -14.55
N SER A 287 25.25 5.42 -15.06
CA SER A 287 25.30 5.13 -16.51
C SER A 287 24.49 3.87 -16.85
N LEU A 288 23.91 3.83 -18.04
CA LEU A 288 23.31 2.61 -18.61
C LEU A 288 24.35 1.50 -18.86
N ASP A 289 25.64 1.83 -18.87
CA ASP A 289 26.72 0.85 -19.04
C ASP A 289 26.76 -0.19 -17.91
N ILE A 290 26.21 0.12 -16.73
CA ILE A 290 26.08 -0.84 -15.62
C ILE A 290 25.31 -2.11 -16.03
N LEU A 291 24.46 -2.04 -17.06
CA LEU A 291 23.68 -3.16 -17.58
C LEU A 291 24.51 -4.13 -18.43
N LYS A 292 25.68 -3.70 -18.90
CA LYS A 292 26.64 -4.54 -19.63
C LYS A 292 27.57 -5.30 -18.66
N GLU A 293 27.68 -4.83 -17.42
CA GLU A 293 28.55 -5.42 -16.42
C GLU A 293 27.92 -6.66 -15.78
N ARG A 294 28.75 -7.66 -15.47
CA ARG A 294 28.30 -8.81 -14.68
C ARG A 294 28.08 -8.38 -13.23
N ILE A 295 26.85 -8.55 -12.74
CA ILE A 295 26.49 -8.24 -11.35
C ILE A 295 27.35 -9.08 -10.40
N ASN A 296 28.15 -8.40 -9.58
CA ASN A 296 28.87 -9.03 -8.47
C ASN A 296 27.96 -9.06 -7.23
N GLN A 297 27.32 -10.20 -6.99
CA GLN A 297 26.41 -10.40 -5.86
C GLN A 297 27.05 -10.10 -4.50
N LYS A 298 28.38 -10.25 -4.35
CA LYS A 298 29.08 -9.93 -3.09
C LYS A 298 29.01 -8.44 -2.71
N LYS A 299 28.74 -7.55 -3.68
CA LYS A 299 28.56 -6.11 -3.42
C LYS A 299 27.16 -5.78 -2.86
N PHE A 300 26.21 -6.70 -2.93
CA PHE A 300 24.83 -6.55 -2.43
C PHE A 300 24.72 -7.21 -1.05
N ASN A 301 25.42 -6.64 -0.08
CA ASN A 301 25.60 -7.19 1.26
C ASN A 301 24.71 -6.55 2.33
N LYS A 302 23.78 -5.68 1.93
CA LYS A 302 22.79 -5.07 2.83
C LYS A 302 21.43 -5.72 2.60
N SER A 303 20.65 -5.83 3.68
CA SER A 303 19.34 -6.45 3.69
C SER A 303 18.33 -5.50 4.31
N ASN A 304 17.13 -5.44 3.74
CA ASN A 304 15.97 -4.76 4.33
C ASN A 304 16.27 -3.31 4.75
N ILE A 305 16.91 -2.56 3.86
CA ILE A 305 17.23 -1.15 4.11
C ILE A 305 15.90 -0.40 4.24
N PRO A 306 15.62 0.28 5.37
CA PRO A 306 14.35 0.96 5.57
C PRO A 306 14.20 2.15 4.61
N VAL A 307 13.00 2.31 4.06
CA VAL A 307 12.69 3.40 3.12
C VAL A 307 11.35 4.09 3.40
N ALA A 308 10.47 3.46 4.20
CA ALA A 308 9.29 4.10 4.74
C ALA A 308 9.09 3.76 6.22
N VAL A 309 8.80 4.76 7.06
CA VAL A 309 8.67 4.61 8.51
C VAL A 309 7.39 5.29 9.01
N LEU A 310 6.62 4.58 9.83
CA LEU A 310 5.51 5.10 10.61
C LEU A 310 6.02 5.53 11.99
N LEU A 311 5.67 6.76 12.38
CA LEU A 311 5.95 7.37 13.67
C LEU A 311 4.63 7.62 14.39
N GLU A 312 4.46 7.08 15.60
CA GLU A 312 3.22 7.23 16.38
C GLU A 312 3.54 7.61 17.82
N GLY A 313 2.87 8.61 18.37
CA GLY A 313 3.12 9.02 19.74
C GLY A 313 2.83 10.48 20.04
N LYS A 314 3.56 11.02 21.02
CA LYS A 314 3.58 12.45 21.33
C LYS A 314 4.89 13.05 20.84
N PHE A 315 4.78 14.02 19.94
CA PHE A 315 5.89 14.74 19.35
C PHE A 315 6.19 16.01 20.16
N GLU A 316 7.44 16.46 20.10
CA GLU A 316 7.86 17.72 20.67
C GLU A 316 8.15 18.68 19.51
N SER A 317 7.59 19.90 19.58
CA SER A 317 7.74 20.91 18.54
C SER A 317 9.22 21.22 18.28
N VAL A 318 9.59 21.34 17.00
CA VAL A 318 10.94 21.76 16.61
C VAL A 318 11.21 23.23 16.99
N PHE A 319 10.14 24.02 17.18
CA PHE A 319 10.19 25.42 17.57
C PHE A 319 10.21 25.64 19.09
N LYS A 320 10.16 24.57 19.88
CA LYS A 320 10.32 24.68 21.33
C LYS A 320 11.63 25.40 21.67
N ASN A 321 11.55 26.41 22.53
CA ASN A 321 12.66 27.30 22.90
C ASN A 321 13.27 28.13 21.76
N ARG A 322 12.70 28.11 20.54
CA ARG A 322 13.13 28.95 19.40
C ARG A 322 12.25 30.20 19.24
N ILE A 323 11.09 30.24 19.90
CA ILE A 323 10.14 31.35 19.79
C ILE A 323 10.34 32.34 20.95
N PRO A 324 10.53 33.64 20.65
CA PRO A 324 10.54 34.71 21.65
C PRO A 324 9.30 34.72 22.56
N LYS A 325 9.50 34.94 23.87
CA LYS A 325 8.42 34.89 24.89
C LYS A 325 7.25 35.86 24.65
N ASN A 326 7.48 36.95 23.92
CA ASN A 326 6.46 37.92 23.53
C ASN A 326 5.50 37.37 22.45
N ILE A 327 5.98 36.51 21.54
CA ILE A 327 5.17 35.85 20.51
C ILE A 327 4.36 34.70 21.11
N LEU A 328 4.93 33.97 22.09
CA LEU A 328 4.24 32.92 22.84
C LEU A 328 2.98 33.40 23.59
N LYS A 329 2.93 34.70 23.95
CA LYS A 329 1.78 35.30 24.63
C LYS A 329 0.67 35.74 23.68
N ASN A 330 0.89 35.68 22.37
CA ASN A 330 -0.13 36.04 21.39
C ASN A 330 -1.17 34.91 21.28
N LYS A 331 -2.41 35.22 21.67
CA LYS A 331 -3.55 34.27 21.63
C LYS A 331 -3.87 33.78 20.21
N ASP A 332 -3.52 34.54 19.18
CA ASP A 332 -3.78 34.15 17.79
C ASP A 332 -2.86 33.04 17.29
N ILE A 333 -1.68 32.88 17.89
CA ILE A 333 -0.67 31.90 17.50
C ILE A 333 -0.90 30.56 18.22
N ASN A 334 -1.43 30.59 19.45
CA ASN A 334 -1.76 29.42 20.27
C ASN A 334 -0.72 28.28 20.17
N PHE A 335 0.55 28.61 20.44
CA PHE A 335 1.66 27.69 20.27
C PHE A 335 1.58 26.49 21.22
N ILE A 336 1.79 25.29 20.66
CA ILE A 336 1.79 24.02 21.38
C ILE A 336 3.19 23.42 21.32
N GLU A 337 3.80 23.20 22.49
CA GLU A 337 5.14 22.62 22.60
C GLU A 337 5.17 21.09 22.42
N LYS A 338 4.09 20.41 22.81
CA LYS A 338 4.00 18.95 22.81
C LYS A 338 2.67 18.52 22.22
N SER A 339 2.72 17.62 21.26
CA SER A 339 1.55 17.23 20.50
C SER A 339 0.54 16.42 21.33
N LYS A 340 -0.72 16.46 20.88
CA LYS A 340 -1.64 15.35 21.16
C LYS A 340 -1.09 14.05 20.57
N LYS A 341 -1.61 12.90 21.02
CA LYS A 341 -1.23 11.62 20.40
C LYS A 341 -1.60 11.66 18.92
N THR A 342 -0.61 11.53 18.06
CA THR A 342 -0.79 11.60 16.60
C THR A 342 0.20 10.68 15.91
N SER A 343 0.16 10.66 14.58
CA SER A 343 1.02 9.82 13.76
C SER A 343 1.39 10.50 12.45
N GLN A 344 2.53 10.09 11.90
CA GLN A 344 2.99 10.51 10.59
C GLN A 344 3.77 9.39 9.92
N ILE A 345 3.79 9.40 8.59
CA ILE A 345 4.53 8.44 7.77
C ILE A 345 5.53 9.22 6.94
N VAL A 346 6.78 8.74 6.91
CA VAL A 346 7.84 9.32 6.09
C VAL A 346 8.31 8.29 5.09
N VAL A 347 8.30 8.67 3.82
CA VAL A 347 8.72 7.89 2.66
C VAL A 347 9.83 8.65 1.95
N SER A 348 10.93 7.98 1.66
CA SER A 348 12.16 8.54 1.08
C SER A 348 12.17 8.59 -0.45
N ASP A 349 10.98 8.52 -1.05
CA ASP A 349 10.77 8.61 -2.49
C ASP A 349 9.40 9.26 -2.78
N GLY A 350 9.47 10.40 -3.43
CA GLY A 350 8.36 11.21 -3.92
C GLY A 350 7.70 10.67 -5.19
N ASP A 351 8.38 9.83 -5.97
CA ASP A 351 7.83 9.21 -7.18
C ASP A 351 6.84 8.07 -6.86
N ILE A 352 6.82 7.55 -5.63
CA ILE A 352 5.85 6.50 -5.23
C ILE A 352 4.39 6.95 -5.42
N ILE A 353 4.09 8.24 -5.22
CA ILE A 353 2.74 8.81 -5.38
C ILE A 353 2.50 9.40 -6.79
N LYS A 354 3.54 9.45 -7.63
CA LYS A 354 3.52 10.11 -8.93
C LYS A 354 2.98 9.20 -10.01
N ASN A 355 1.84 9.56 -10.58
CA ASN A 355 1.34 8.92 -11.78
C ASN A 355 2.00 9.49 -13.04
N ILE A 356 2.03 8.68 -14.10
CA ILE A 356 2.56 9.10 -15.40
C ILE A 356 1.57 10.04 -16.09
N VAL A 357 2.10 11.09 -16.73
CA VAL A 357 1.32 12.04 -17.53
C VAL A 357 1.73 11.90 -18.99
N LYS A 358 0.78 11.54 -19.86
CA LYS A 358 0.96 11.52 -21.32
C LYS A 358 0.26 12.74 -21.94
N ILE A 359 0.88 13.33 -22.95
CA ILE A 359 0.22 14.33 -23.79
C ILE A 359 -0.47 13.57 -24.92
N SER A 360 -1.80 13.65 -24.98
CA SER A 360 -2.59 13.07 -26.06
C SER A 360 -2.28 13.77 -27.39
N LYS A 361 -2.57 13.11 -28.52
CA LYS A 361 -2.44 13.69 -29.88
C LYS A 361 -3.15 15.04 -30.03
N ASN A 362 -4.16 15.28 -29.20
CA ASN A 362 -5.02 16.46 -29.23
C ASN A 362 -4.50 17.58 -28.28
N GLY A 363 -3.33 17.41 -27.66
CA GLY A 363 -2.75 18.35 -26.70
C GLY A 363 -3.22 18.20 -25.25
N ASN A 364 -4.24 17.37 -24.99
CA ASN A 364 -4.77 17.16 -23.64
C ASN A 364 -3.83 16.28 -22.79
N LEU A 365 -3.65 16.67 -21.53
CA LEU A 365 -2.92 15.89 -20.54
C LEU A 365 -3.78 14.70 -20.07
N GLN A 366 -3.26 13.49 -20.25
CA GLN A 366 -3.87 12.25 -19.77
C GLN A 366 -3.00 11.68 -18.64
N SER A 367 -3.54 11.69 -17.43
CA SER A 367 -2.97 10.97 -16.28
C SER A 367 -3.27 9.49 -16.41
N LEU A 368 -2.24 8.64 -16.32
CA LEU A 368 -2.40 7.18 -16.26
C LEU A 368 -2.64 6.72 -14.82
N PRO A 369 -3.15 5.50 -14.61
CA PRO A 369 -3.23 4.91 -13.27
C PRO A 369 -1.86 4.91 -12.55
N LEU A 370 -1.86 5.13 -11.24
CA LEU A 370 -0.64 5.14 -10.43
C LEU A 370 -0.04 3.73 -10.36
N GLY A 371 1.26 3.61 -10.64
CA GLY A 371 1.94 2.31 -10.73
C GLY A 371 1.86 1.66 -12.12
N THR A 372 1.34 2.35 -13.14
CA THR A 372 1.52 1.94 -14.54
C THR A 372 2.98 2.09 -14.96
N ASP A 373 3.50 1.10 -15.69
CA ASP A 373 4.82 1.22 -16.31
C ASP A 373 4.78 2.13 -17.55
N ARG A 374 5.79 3.01 -17.68
CA ARG A 374 5.89 3.98 -18.79
C ARG A 374 5.93 3.31 -20.16
N TYR A 375 6.47 2.10 -20.23
CA TYR A 375 6.81 1.42 -21.48
C TYR A 375 5.98 0.17 -21.72
N TYR A 376 5.48 -0.46 -20.65
CA TYR A 376 4.64 -1.63 -20.73
C TYR A 376 3.23 -1.30 -20.22
N GLU A 377 2.35 -0.86 -21.11
CA GLU A 377 0.98 -0.41 -20.74
C GLU A 377 0.14 -1.48 -20.02
N HIS A 378 0.50 -2.75 -20.14
CA HIS A 378 -0.15 -3.88 -19.44
C HIS A 378 0.59 -4.32 -18.16
N ALA A 379 1.79 -3.79 -17.89
CA ALA A 379 2.48 -3.99 -16.62
C ALA A 379 2.01 -2.91 -15.64
N PHE A 380 1.01 -3.28 -14.84
CA PHE A 380 0.44 -2.40 -13.82
C PHE A 380 0.68 -3.00 -12.43
N THR A 381 1.40 -2.28 -11.58
CA THR A 381 1.58 -2.65 -10.17
C THR A 381 0.67 -1.79 -9.30
N LYS A 382 -0.37 -2.40 -8.72
CA LYS A 382 -1.29 -1.71 -7.79
C LYS A 382 -0.66 -1.32 -6.45
N GLY A 383 0.55 -1.81 -6.17
CA GLY A 383 1.21 -1.66 -4.87
C GLY A 383 1.32 -0.20 -4.41
N ASN A 384 1.68 0.72 -5.32
CA ASN A 384 1.80 2.14 -4.99
C ASN A 384 0.47 2.74 -4.54
N THR A 385 -0.60 2.55 -5.32
CA THR A 385 -1.95 3.02 -4.95
C THR A 385 -2.44 2.38 -3.66
N GLU A 386 -2.29 1.06 -3.53
CA GLU A 386 -2.68 0.30 -2.32
C GLU A 386 -1.96 0.82 -1.08
N PHE A 387 -0.65 1.06 -1.17
CA PHE A 387 0.17 1.56 -0.07
C PHE A 387 -0.30 2.95 0.38
N ILE A 388 -0.44 3.90 -0.55
CA ILE A 388 -0.82 5.29 -0.21
C ILE A 388 -2.24 5.34 0.35
N LEU A 389 -3.19 4.60 -0.24
CA LEU A 389 -4.55 4.50 0.29
C LEU A 389 -4.56 3.91 1.71
N ASN A 390 -3.85 2.81 1.93
CA ASN A 390 -3.77 2.20 3.25
C ASN A 390 -3.07 3.10 4.27
N ALA A 391 -2.02 3.83 3.87
CA ALA A 391 -1.31 4.77 4.71
C ALA A 391 -2.22 5.91 5.18
N ILE A 392 -2.94 6.55 4.25
CA ILE A 392 -3.89 7.62 4.58
C ILE A 392 -5.07 7.10 5.40
N ASN A 393 -5.63 5.94 5.03
CA ASN A 393 -6.70 5.32 5.80
C ASN A 393 -6.25 5.01 7.24
N TYR A 394 -5.04 4.49 7.41
CA TYR A 394 -4.50 4.23 8.75
C TYR A 394 -4.28 5.52 9.54
N LEU A 395 -3.77 6.58 8.91
CA LEU A 395 -3.56 7.87 9.55
C LEU A 395 -4.88 8.52 10.00
N CYS A 396 -5.93 8.37 9.19
CA CYS A 396 -7.23 8.98 9.43
C CYS A 396 -8.24 8.07 10.17
N ASP A 397 -7.92 6.80 10.44
CA ASP A 397 -8.82 5.86 11.12
C ASP A 397 -8.67 5.93 12.64
N ASP A 398 -9.56 6.69 13.29
CA ASP A 398 -9.65 6.77 14.75
C ASP A 398 -10.41 5.60 15.39
N SER A 399 -11.14 4.83 14.59
CA SER A 399 -12.06 3.79 15.06
C SER A 399 -11.41 2.41 15.25
N GLY A 400 -10.23 2.22 14.65
CA GLY A 400 -9.54 0.93 14.63
C GLY A 400 -10.22 -0.11 13.73
N LEU A 401 -11.22 0.27 12.92
CA LEU A 401 -11.91 -0.63 11.99
C LEU A 401 -10.94 -1.26 10.97
N MET A 402 -9.86 -0.56 10.61
CA MET A 402 -8.81 -1.11 9.75
C MET A 402 -8.06 -2.30 10.39
N SER A 403 -8.04 -2.41 11.73
CA SER A 403 -7.41 -3.54 12.43
C SER A 403 -8.20 -4.86 12.30
N VAL A 404 -9.48 -4.80 11.91
CA VAL A 404 -10.34 -5.99 11.75
C VAL A 404 -9.92 -6.86 10.56
N ARG A 405 -9.24 -6.27 9.55
CA ARG A 405 -8.66 -6.92 8.36
C ARG A 405 -7.59 -7.99 8.66
N THR A 406 -7.35 -8.32 9.94
CA THR A 406 -6.20 -9.09 10.39
C THR A 406 -6.50 -10.58 10.61
N ARG A 407 -7.77 -11.02 10.69
CA ARG A 407 -8.08 -12.45 10.88
C ARG A 407 -7.98 -13.24 9.58
N GLU A 408 -6.89 -13.96 9.42
CA GLU A 408 -6.76 -14.97 8.36
C GLU A 408 -7.79 -16.10 8.59
N ILE A 409 -8.81 -16.16 7.75
CA ILE A 409 -9.56 -17.40 7.54
C ILE A 409 -8.78 -18.17 6.49
N THR A 410 -7.83 -19.00 6.91
CA THR A 410 -7.24 -19.98 5.99
C THR A 410 -8.35 -20.92 5.55
N LEU A 411 -8.88 -20.75 4.34
CA LEU A 411 -9.68 -21.81 3.75
C LEU A 411 -8.74 -22.99 3.50
N ARG A 412 -8.93 -24.04 4.29
CA ARG A 412 -8.39 -25.36 3.96
C ARG A 412 -9.19 -25.85 2.77
N MET A 413 -8.73 -25.51 1.57
CA MET A 413 -9.30 -26.11 0.37
C MET A 413 -9.11 -27.62 0.48
N LEU A 414 -10.19 -28.35 0.21
CA LEU A 414 -10.18 -29.79 0.13
C LEU A 414 -9.23 -30.19 -1.01
N ASP A 415 -8.16 -30.92 -0.66
CA ASP A 415 -7.21 -31.46 -1.62
C ASP A 415 -7.93 -32.49 -2.51
N LYS A 416 -8.31 -32.04 -3.72
CA LYS A 416 -9.07 -32.83 -4.69
C LYS A 416 -8.30 -34.10 -5.11
N GLU A 417 -6.96 -34.10 -5.06
CA GLU A 417 -6.15 -35.29 -5.33
C GLU A 417 -6.18 -36.29 -4.17
N LYS A 418 -6.03 -35.80 -2.94
CA LYS A 418 -6.13 -36.66 -1.74
C LYS A 418 -7.52 -37.28 -1.61
N ILE A 419 -8.59 -36.53 -1.93
CA ILE A 419 -9.95 -37.06 -1.96
C ILE A 419 -10.08 -38.17 -3.00
N LYS A 420 -9.58 -37.97 -4.23
CA LYS A 420 -9.64 -39.01 -5.26
C LYS A 420 -8.86 -40.27 -4.86
N LYS A 421 -7.67 -40.11 -4.27
CA LYS A 421 -6.83 -41.24 -3.82
C LYS A 421 -7.41 -41.98 -2.62
N GLU A 422 -7.97 -41.25 -1.64
CA GLU A 422 -8.46 -41.86 -0.38
C GLU A 422 -9.97 -42.19 -0.39
N LYS A 423 -10.71 -41.86 -1.46
CA LYS A 423 -12.17 -42.07 -1.55
C LYS A 423 -12.58 -43.50 -1.18
N LEU A 424 -11.92 -44.50 -1.78
CA LEU A 424 -12.20 -45.92 -1.52
C LEU A 424 -11.93 -46.30 -0.06
N LYS A 425 -10.83 -45.81 0.52
CA LYS A 425 -10.49 -46.06 1.93
C LYS A 425 -11.58 -45.54 2.86
N TRP A 426 -12.04 -44.29 2.65
CA TRP A 426 -13.07 -43.68 3.49
C TRP A 426 -14.46 -44.30 3.27
N GLN A 427 -14.79 -44.72 2.04
CA GLN A 427 -16.02 -45.48 1.77
C GLN A 427 -16.03 -46.82 2.49
N ILE A 428 -14.93 -47.57 2.43
CA ILE A 428 -14.79 -48.86 3.10
C ILE A 428 -14.91 -48.68 4.61
N ILE A 429 -14.23 -47.69 5.20
CA ILE A 429 -14.31 -47.42 6.64
C ILE A 429 -15.76 -47.11 7.04
N ASN A 430 -16.45 -46.22 6.32
CA ASN A 430 -17.81 -45.81 6.68
C ASN A 430 -18.86 -46.91 6.47
N VAL A 431 -18.62 -47.89 5.59
CA VAL A 431 -19.53 -49.02 5.36
C VAL A 431 -19.24 -50.19 6.29
N ILE A 432 -17.95 -50.54 6.47
CA ILE A 432 -17.55 -51.72 7.25
C ILE A 432 -17.59 -51.42 8.76
N SER A 433 -17.23 -50.20 9.19
CA SER A 433 -17.18 -49.86 10.62
C SER A 433 -18.52 -50.06 11.34
N PRO A 434 -19.67 -49.57 10.82
CA PRO A 434 -20.97 -49.84 11.43
C PRO A 434 -21.30 -51.34 11.47
N LEU A 435 -20.97 -52.09 10.41
CA LEU A 435 -21.20 -53.54 10.35
C LEU A 435 -20.42 -54.29 11.43
N ILE A 436 -19.12 -53.96 11.58
CA ILE A 436 -18.27 -54.53 12.63
C ILE A 436 -18.84 -54.19 14.01
N PHE A 437 -19.28 -52.96 14.23
CA PHE A 437 -19.90 -52.57 15.50
C PHE A 437 -21.12 -53.43 15.83
N VAL A 438 -22.01 -53.69 14.86
CA VAL A 438 -23.18 -54.55 15.07
C VAL A 438 -22.77 -55.99 15.38
N VAL A 439 -21.78 -56.54 14.68
CA VAL A 439 -21.30 -57.91 14.91
C VAL A 439 -20.63 -58.05 16.27
N VAL A 440 -19.76 -57.12 16.65
CA VAL A 440 -19.10 -57.11 17.96
C VAL A 440 -20.15 -56.98 19.06
N PHE A 441 -21.13 -56.10 18.90
CA PHE A 441 -22.22 -55.96 19.87
C PHE A 441 -23.04 -57.25 19.99
N GLY A 442 -23.35 -57.92 18.87
CA GLY A 442 -24.02 -59.21 18.87
C GLY A 442 -23.22 -60.33 19.57
N ILE A 443 -21.90 -60.39 19.33
CA ILE A 443 -21.00 -61.35 19.98
C ILE A 443 -20.90 -61.06 21.49
N SER A 444 -20.75 -59.80 21.88
CA SER A 444 -20.72 -59.39 23.29
C SER A 444 -22.01 -59.80 24.00
N LEU A 445 -23.19 -59.58 23.40
CA LEU A 445 -24.46 -60.04 23.95
C LEU A 445 -24.53 -61.57 24.05
N PHE A 446 -24.02 -62.31 23.06
CA PHE A 446 -23.97 -63.76 23.10
C PHE A 446 -23.09 -64.30 24.24
N PHE A 447 -21.91 -63.72 24.47
CA PHE A 447 -21.04 -64.10 25.59
C PHE A 447 -21.65 -63.75 26.96
N ILE A 448 -22.28 -62.58 27.08
CA ILE A 448 -23.01 -62.19 28.30
C ILE A 448 -24.13 -63.20 28.58
N LYS A 449 -24.90 -63.59 27.55
CA LYS A 449 -25.97 -64.58 27.67
C LYS A 449 -25.43 -65.98 28.02
N LYS A 450 -24.34 -66.42 27.39
CA LYS A 450 -23.71 -67.72 27.67
C LYS A 450 -23.18 -67.83 29.11
N ASN A 451 -22.70 -66.73 29.70
CA ASN A 451 -22.26 -66.72 31.10
C ASN A 451 -23.44 -66.64 32.09
N PHE A 452 -24.58 -66.07 31.68
CA PHE A 452 -25.80 -66.01 32.51
C PHE A 452 -26.57 -67.33 32.56
N TYR A 453 -26.54 -68.14 31.50
CA TYR A 453 -27.22 -69.45 31.42
C TYR A 453 -26.31 -70.66 31.75
N LYS A 454 -25.09 -70.43 32.23
CA LYS A 454 -24.18 -71.47 32.73
C LYS A 454 -24.09 -71.52 34.27
N LYS A 455 -25.02 -70.87 34.97
CA LYS A 455 -25.17 -70.95 36.43
C LYS A 455 -26.36 -71.81 36.80
#